data_AF-A0A7L2D5D0-F1
#
_entry.id   AF-A0A7L2D5D0-F1
#
_cell.length_a   1.000
_cell.length_b   1.000
_cell.length_c   1.000
_cell.angle_alpha   90.00
_cell.angle_beta   90.00
_cell.angle_gamma   90.00
#
_symmetry.space_group_name_H-M   'P 1'
#
loop_
_entity.id
_entity.type
_entity.pdbx_description
1 polymer ?
#
loop_
_entity_poly.entity_id
_entity_poly.type
_entity_poly.pdbx_seq_one_letter_code
_entity_poly.pdbx_strand_id
1 'polypeptide(L)'
;ESATAFACLVSDMWLGEFDYVSPEAFHSVFGKRYPTFSRRTQHDAQEFLICVLDDLHEAFKEVRAQLCQERQSPGAGASTRSSRGTSIITQLFEGQLSHGIRCLACKSHSEKPESFTVLSLPIPSTRVCSLQDCLECFFQPDTLTLSNQIHCYWCGGNQDATVKASITKAPPIIIFHLKRFAWQDKNRRKLSTTVCYPFSDLDLSPYISASCRNTREYSLCAVVNHAGDMDYGHYTAFCKHSVTKHWYSFDDAQVTKIPDSEVQADTAYLLFY
;
A
#
# COMPACT_ATOMS: atom_id res chain seq x y z
N GLU A 1 -18.42 13.99 -3.13
CA GLU A 1 -18.51 13.80 -4.60
C GLU A 1 -17.64 12.63 -5.08
N SER A 2 -16.33 12.61 -4.81
CA SER A 2 -15.43 11.54 -5.30
C SER A 2 -15.86 10.13 -4.90
N ALA A 3 -16.23 9.92 -3.63
CA ALA A 3 -16.70 8.61 -3.16
C ALA A 3 -17.99 8.15 -3.86
N THR A 4 -18.89 9.10 -4.20
CA THR A 4 -20.11 8.80 -4.97
C THR A 4 -19.75 8.41 -6.40
N ALA A 5 -18.88 9.17 -7.07
CA ALA A 5 -18.43 8.86 -8.43
C ALA A 5 -17.69 7.50 -8.50
N PHE A 6 -16.87 7.21 -7.49
CA PHE A 6 -16.22 5.90 -7.35
C PHE A 6 -17.24 4.78 -7.14
N ALA A 7 -18.24 4.98 -6.28
CA ALA A 7 -19.29 4.00 -6.05
C ALA A 7 -20.12 3.71 -7.31
N CYS A 8 -20.46 4.74 -8.10
CA CYS A 8 -21.14 4.56 -9.39
C CYS A 8 -20.28 3.75 -10.35
N LEU A 9 -19.00 4.11 -10.52
CA LEU A 9 -18.07 3.39 -11.40
C LEU A 9 -17.96 1.91 -11.02
N VAL A 10 -17.77 1.61 -9.72
CA VAL A 10 -17.71 0.23 -9.24
C VAL A 10 -19.06 -0.47 -9.46
N SER A 11 -20.19 0.18 -9.20
CA SER A 11 -21.51 -0.42 -9.45
C SER A 11 -21.66 -0.83 -10.92
N ASP A 12 -21.34 0.06 -11.86
CA ASP A 12 -21.45 -0.20 -13.29
C ASP A 12 -20.54 -1.36 -13.73
N MET A 13 -19.32 -1.45 -13.17
CA MET A 13 -18.40 -2.55 -13.43
C MET A 13 -18.92 -3.91 -12.93
N TRP A 14 -19.65 -3.93 -11.80
CA TRP A 14 -20.11 -5.17 -11.16
C TRP A 14 -21.49 -5.64 -11.63
N LEU A 15 -22.29 -4.77 -12.26
CA LEU A 15 -23.58 -5.14 -12.84
C LEU A 15 -23.43 -6.06 -14.06
N GLY A 16 -22.31 -5.97 -14.78
CA GLY A 16 -22.02 -6.81 -15.94
C GLY A 16 -22.89 -6.50 -17.17
N GLU A 17 -23.50 -5.32 -17.22
CA GLU A 17 -24.32 -4.86 -18.36
C GLU A 17 -23.48 -4.42 -19.56
N PHE A 18 -22.21 -4.07 -19.33
CA PHE A 18 -21.30 -3.53 -20.33
C PHE A 18 -19.99 -4.31 -20.37
N ASP A 19 -19.40 -4.44 -21.55
CA ASP A 19 -18.08 -5.06 -21.73
C ASP A 19 -16.95 -4.21 -21.12
N TYR A 20 -17.13 -2.88 -21.08
CA TYR A 20 -16.23 -1.93 -20.43
C TYR A 20 -17.00 -0.70 -19.95
N VAL A 21 -16.44 0.01 -18.96
CA VAL A 21 -17.04 1.23 -18.37
C VAL A 21 -16.03 2.37 -18.42
N SER A 22 -16.45 3.56 -18.87
CA SER A 22 -15.59 4.75 -18.89
C SER A 22 -15.51 5.40 -17.50
N PRO A 23 -14.31 5.61 -16.94
CA PRO A 23 -14.15 6.24 -15.63
C PRO A 23 -14.17 7.78 -15.69
N GLU A 24 -14.64 8.40 -16.78
CA GLU A 24 -14.53 9.85 -17.02
C GLU A 24 -15.18 10.70 -15.91
N ALA A 25 -16.33 10.28 -15.39
CA ALA A 25 -17.00 10.96 -14.29
C ALA A 25 -16.14 10.96 -13.01
N PHE A 26 -15.57 9.80 -12.67
CA PHE A 26 -14.65 9.67 -11.53
C PHE A 26 -13.37 10.48 -11.75
N HIS A 27 -12.74 10.35 -12.92
CA HIS A 27 -11.53 11.09 -13.28
C HIS A 27 -11.73 12.60 -13.23
N SER A 28 -12.87 13.11 -13.71
CA SER A 28 -13.21 14.54 -13.68
C SER A 28 -13.34 15.08 -12.25
N VAL A 29 -14.03 14.34 -11.37
CA VAL A 29 -14.19 14.73 -9.96
C VAL A 29 -12.85 14.64 -9.21
N PHE A 30 -12.11 13.55 -9.42
CA PHE A 30 -10.83 13.32 -8.77
C PHE A 30 -9.77 14.34 -9.20
N GLY A 31 -9.72 14.66 -10.50
CA GLY A 31 -8.81 15.65 -11.07
C GLY A 31 -8.99 17.05 -10.50
N LYS A 32 -10.22 17.46 -10.15
CA LYS A 32 -10.47 18.75 -9.47
C LYS A 32 -9.77 18.84 -8.11
N ARG A 33 -9.70 17.72 -7.38
CA ARG A 33 -9.07 17.64 -6.06
C ARG A 33 -7.56 17.43 -6.14
N TYR A 34 -7.10 16.69 -7.14
CA TYR A 34 -5.70 16.42 -7.41
C TYR A 34 -5.33 16.89 -8.83
N PRO A 35 -5.02 18.18 -9.03
CA PRO A 35 -4.76 18.77 -10.35
C PRO A 35 -3.64 18.09 -11.14
N THR A 36 -2.70 17.43 -10.45
CA THR A 36 -1.65 16.62 -11.07
C THR A 36 -2.23 15.55 -11.99
N PHE A 37 -3.30 14.87 -11.58
CA PHE A 37 -3.97 13.81 -12.36
C PHE A 37 -5.01 14.35 -13.36
N SER A 38 -5.29 15.66 -13.38
CA SER A 38 -6.17 16.24 -14.40
C SER A 38 -5.52 16.27 -15.78
N ARG A 39 -4.18 16.29 -15.83
CA ARG A 39 -3.42 16.29 -17.07
C ARG A 39 -3.44 14.88 -17.64
N ARG A 40 -3.62 14.75 -18.95
CA ARG A 40 -3.55 13.47 -19.67
C ARG A 40 -2.09 13.02 -19.88
N THR A 41 -1.33 13.02 -18.79
CA THR A 41 0.06 12.58 -18.71
C THR A 41 0.12 11.23 -18.01
N GLN A 42 1.24 10.53 -18.14
CA GLN A 42 1.44 9.30 -17.39
C GLN A 42 1.78 9.60 -15.93
N HIS A 43 1.33 8.73 -15.04
CA HIS A 43 1.49 8.89 -13.60
C HIS A 43 1.88 7.56 -12.95
N ASP A 44 2.41 7.66 -11.73
CA ASP A 44 2.73 6.50 -10.92
C ASP A 44 1.45 5.89 -10.32
N ALA A 45 1.19 4.62 -10.60
CA ALA A 45 0.01 3.92 -10.09
C ALA A 45 -0.02 3.85 -8.55
N GLN A 46 1.15 3.85 -7.90
CA GLN A 46 1.27 3.85 -6.44
C GLN A 46 0.83 5.20 -5.85
N GLU A 47 1.25 6.31 -6.46
CA GLU A 47 0.85 7.66 -6.04
C GLU A 47 -0.65 7.85 -6.22
N PHE A 48 -1.18 7.45 -7.38
CA PHE A 48 -2.61 7.48 -7.67
C PHE A 48 -3.41 6.67 -6.63
N LEU A 49 -2.97 5.44 -6.33
CA LEU A 49 -3.62 4.58 -5.34
C LEU A 49 -3.70 5.23 -3.96
N ILE A 50 -2.60 5.80 -3.47
CA ILE A 50 -2.59 6.47 -2.16
C ILE A 50 -3.58 7.62 -2.14
N CYS A 51 -3.56 8.49 -3.17
CA CYS A 51 -4.50 9.61 -3.24
C CYS A 51 -5.97 9.15 -3.28
N VAL A 52 -6.27 8.07 -4.00
CA VAL A 52 -7.63 7.49 -4.03
C VAL A 52 -8.03 6.95 -2.65
N LEU A 53 -7.16 6.19 -1.98
CA LEU A 53 -7.46 5.63 -0.65
C LEU A 53 -7.66 6.74 0.40
N ASP A 54 -6.85 7.79 0.36
CA ASP A 54 -6.97 8.93 1.28
C ASP A 54 -8.27 9.72 1.04
N ASP A 55 -8.64 9.97 -0.22
CA ASP A 55 -9.87 10.68 -0.56
C ASP A 55 -11.12 9.87 -0.15
N LEU A 56 -11.11 8.56 -0.38
CA LEU A 56 -12.17 7.67 0.10
C LEU A 56 -12.20 7.61 1.63
N HIS A 57 -11.04 7.60 2.30
CA HIS A 57 -10.97 7.58 3.74
C HIS A 57 -11.66 8.81 4.36
N GLU A 58 -11.30 10.00 3.89
CA GLU A 58 -11.87 11.25 4.39
C GLU A 58 -13.36 11.35 4.06
N ALA A 59 -13.79 10.97 2.84
CA ALA A 59 -15.22 10.97 2.49
C ALA A 59 -16.06 10.05 3.40
N PHE A 60 -15.60 8.83 3.69
CA PHE A 60 -16.35 7.91 4.57
C PHE A 60 -16.31 8.32 6.05
N LYS A 61 -15.24 8.99 6.47
CA LYS A 61 -15.10 9.54 7.82
C LYS A 61 -16.09 10.68 8.06
N GLU A 62 -16.26 11.57 7.08
CA GLU A 62 -17.25 12.65 7.11
C GLU A 62 -18.68 12.11 7.23
N VAL A 63 -19.06 11.13 6.41
CA VAL A 63 -20.39 10.49 6.46
C VAL A 63 -20.65 9.87 7.82
N ARG A 64 -19.66 9.19 8.41
CA ARG A 64 -19.81 8.61 9.76
C ARG A 64 -19.98 9.68 10.83
N ALA A 65 -19.24 10.80 10.74
CA ALA A 65 -19.36 11.89 11.68
C ALA A 65 -20.76 12.52 11.64
N GLN A 66 -21.34 12.71 10.44
CA GLN A 66 -22.69 13.21 10.26
C GLN A 66 -23.75 12.28 10.88
N LEU A 67 -23.68 10.98 10.59
CA LEU A 67 -24.59 9.97 11.18
C LEU A 67 -24.51 9.93 12.71
N CYS A 68 -23.32 10.15 13.30
CA CYS A 68 -23.15 10.20 14.75
C CYS A 68 -23.68 11.49 15.38
N GLN A 69 -23.73 12.60 14.64
CA GLN A 69 -24.31 13.86 15.11
C GLN A 69 -25.84 13.80 15.11
N GLU A 70 -26.46 13.20 14.09
CA GLU A 70 -27.92 13.03 14.01
C GLU A 70 -28.49 12.12 15.13
N ARG A 71 -27.67 11.20 15.65
CA ARG A 71 -28.04 10.29 16.74
C ARG A 71 -27.85 10.87 18.14
N GLN A 72 -27.25 12.06 18.29
CA GLN A 72 -27.05 12.68 19.59
C GLN A 72 -28.27 13.53 19.99
N SER A 73 -29.09 13.00 20.89
CA SER A 73 -30.10 13.79 21.62
C SER A 73 -29.41 14.80 22.56
N PRO A 74 -29.99 15.99 22.79
CA PRO A 74 -29.40 17.01 23.65
C PRO A 74 -29.56 16.61 25.13
N GLY A 75 -28.66 15.78 25.66
CA GLY A 75 -28.79 15.38 27.07
C GLY A 75 -27.75 14.44 27.68
N ALA A 76 -26.66 14.07 27.02
CA ALA A 76 -25.62 13.24 27.62
C ALA A 76 -24.23 13.88 27.48
N GLY A 77 -23.64 14.22 28.64
CA GLY A 77 -22.33 14.85 28.73
C GLY A 77 -21.16 13.93 28.37
N ALA A 78 -20.17 14.55 27.71
CA ALA A 78 -18.73 14.30 27.72
C ALA A 78 -18.22 12.84 27.69
N SER A 79 -17.85 12.36 26.50
CA SER A 79 -16.57 11.68 26.28
C SER A 79 -16.12 11.72 24.81
N THR A 80 -16.06 12.90 24.19
CA THR A 80 -15.48 13.02 22.85
C THR A 80 -13.94 13.01 22.91
N ARG A 81 -13.37 11.92 23.42
CA ARG A 81 -11.97 11.57 23.18
C ARG A 81 -11.89 11.16 21.72
N SER A 82 -11.75 12.18 20.87
CA SER A 82 -11.46 12.15 19.43
C SER A 82 -11.13 10.74 18.95
N SER A 83 -12.15 10.02 18.49
CA SER A 83 -11.89 8.87 17.63
C SER A 83 -11.19 9.46 16.42
N ARG A 84 -9.85 9.36 16.35
CA ARG A 84 -9.12 9.55 15.10
C ARG A 84 -9.88 8.73 14.06
N GLY A 85 -10.59 9.43 13.17
CA GLY A 85 -11.80 8.92 12.57
C GLY A 85 -11.51 7.69 11.73
N THR A 86 -11.84 6.51 12.22
CA THR A 86 -11.68 5.28 11.45
C THR A 86 -12.74 5.21 10.35
N SER A 87 -12.34 4.82 9.14
CA SER A 87 -13.26 4.49 8.04
C SER A 87 -13.06 3.04 7.62
N ILE A 88 -13.90 2.55 6.68
CA ILE A 88 -13.72 1.23 6.06
C ILE A 88 -12.32 1.08 5.45
N ILE A 89 -11.74 2.16 4.92
CA ILE A 89 -10.39 2.16 4.34
C ILE A 89 -9.34 1.82 5.40
N THR A 90 -9.37 2.49 6.55
CA THR A 90 -8.44 2.19 7.66
C THR A 90 -8.69 0.83 8.31
N GLN A 91 -9.90 0.28 8.18
CA GLN A 91 -10.21 -1.05 8.69
C GLN A 91 -9.63 -2.14 7.78
N LEU A 92 -9.65 -1.91 6.47
CA LEU A 92 -9.21 -2.90 5.46
C LEU A 92 -7.73 -2.80 5.12
N PHE A 93 -7.19 -1.59 4.95
CA PHE A 93 -5.86 -1.38 4.37
C PHE A 93 -4.83 -0.83 5.36
N GLU A 94 -5.23 -0.21 6.48
CA GLU A 94 -4.28 0.40 7.42
C GLU A 94 -3.64 -0.64 8.35
N GLY A 95 -2.36 -0.87 8.14
CA GLY A 95 -1.46 -1.57 9.06
C GLY A 95 -0.66 -0.61 9.95
N GLN A 96 0.07 -1.18 10.90
CA GLN A 96 1.01 -0.46 11.75
C GLN A 96 2.35 -1.17 11.82
N LEU A 97 3.41 -0.38 11.69
CA LEU A 97 4.79 -0.73 11.98
C LEU A 97 5.20 -0.15 13.34
N SER A 98 6.17 -0.79 13.99
CA SER A 98 6.95 -0.20 15.07
C SER A 98 8.43 -0.25 14.70
N HIS A 99 9.06 0.92 14.69
CA HIS A 99 10.50 1.09 14.49
C HIS A 99 11.18 1.08 15.86
N GLY A 100 11.78 -0.05 16.21
CA GLY A 100 12.60 -0.20 17.40
C GLY A 100 13.97 0.43 17.18
N ILE A 101 14.29 1.46 17.95
CA ILE A 101 15.53 2.22 17.89
C ILE A 101 16.34 1.87 19.14
N ARG A 102 17.54 1.33 18.95
CA ARG A 102 18.48 0.99 20.02
C ARG A 102 19.74 1.84 19.91
N CYS A 103 19.96 2.72 20.89
CA CYS A 103 21.19 3.50 20.99
C CYS A 103 22.39 2.57 21.19
N LEU A 104 23.47 2.75 20.42
CA LEU A 104 24.67 1.92 20.55
C LEU A 104 25.57 2.33 21.71
N ALA A 105 25.47 3.57 22.20
CA ALA A 105 26.22 4.06 23.37
C ALA A 105 25.61 3.60 24.70
N CYS A 106 24.39 4.03 25.02
CA CYS A 106 23.75 3.73 26.31
C CYS A 106 22.82 2.50 26.31
N LYS A 107 22.61 1.86 25.15
CA LYS A 107 21.72 0.69 24.95
C LYS A 107 20.24 0.93 25.26
N SER A 108 19.81 2.18 25.47
CA SER A 108 18.40 2.51 25.61
C SER A 108 17.60 2.13 24.36
N HIS A 109 16.38 1.63 24.57
CA HIS A 109 15.45 1.27 23.51
C HIS A 109 14.30 2.27 23.46
N SER A 110 13.88 2.67 22.26
CA SER A 110 12.66 3.42 22.01
C SER A 110 11.91 2.84 20.82
N GLU A 111 10.60 3.00 20.79
CA GLU A 111 9.75 2.53 19.70
C GLU A 111 9.04 3.72 19.07
N LYS A 112 9.04 3.78 17.74
CA LYS A 112 8.27 4.75 16.97
C LYS A 112 7.22 4.04 16.13
N PRO A 113 5.92 4.17 16.47
CA PRO A 113 4.86 3.60 15.66
C PRO A 113 4.68 4.39 14.35
N GLU A 114 4.35 3.71 13.27
CA GLU A 114 4.07 4.28 11.96
C GLU A 114 2.89 3.54 11.31
N SER A 115 1.89 4.26 10.80
CA SER A 115 0.80 3.67 10.03
C SER A 115 1.15 3.58 8.56
N PHE A 116 0.67 2.53 7.87
CA PHE A 116 0.84 2.39 6.43
C PHE A 116 -0.43 1.82 5.77
N THR A 117 -0.66 2.20 4.51
CA THR A 117 -1.66 1.56 3.62
C THR A 117 -0.98 0.73 2.54
N VAL A 118 0.24 1.11 2.13
CA VAL A 118 1.07 0.44 1.13
C VAL A 118 2.48 0.28 1.69
N LEU A 119 3.03 -0.94 1.69
CA LEU A 119 4.43 -1.19 2.04
C LEU A 119 5.30 -1.14 0.79
N SER A 120 6.17 -0.14 0.71
CA SER A 120 7.09 0.03 -0.42
C SER A 120 8.40 -0.71 -0.16
N LEU A 121 8.56 -1.89 -0.74
CA LEU A 121 9.67 -2.80 -0.53
C LEU A 121 10.86 -2.48 -1.45
N PRO A 122 12.10 -2.42 -0.92
CA PRO A 122 13.29 -2.39 -1.75
C PRO A 122 13.45 -3.71 -2.49
N ILE A 123 14.01 -3.64 -3.70
CA ILE A 123 14.34 -4.81 -4.49
C ILE A 123 15.86 -5.04 -4.36
N PRO A 124 16.32 -6.21 -3.89
CA PRO A 124 17.74 -6.54 -3.85
C PRO A 124 18.39 -6.40 -5.23
N SER A 125 19.66 -5.98 -5.28
CA SER A 125 20.42 -5.80 -6.53
C SER A 125 20.85 -7.13 -7.15
N THR A 126 19.86 -7.96 -7.49
CA THR A 126 20.01 -9.30 -8.09
C THR A 126 19.14 -9.38 -9.35
N ARG A 127 19.41 -10.38 -10.21
CA ARG A 127 18.60 -10.59 -11.42
C ARG A 127 17.23 -11.18 -11.12
N VAL A 128 17.17 -12.07 -10.14
CA VAL A 128 15.96 -12.77 -9.70
C VAL A 128 15.97 -12.81 -8.17
N CYS A 129 14.86 -12.45 -7.55
CA CYS A 129 14.64 -12.58 -6.12
C CYS A 129 13.18 -12.98 -5.84
N SER A 130 12.87 -13.30 -4.60
CA SER A 130 11.52 -13.55 -4.11
C SER A 130 10.94 -12.32 -3.41
N LEU A 131 9.61 -12.30 -3.24
CA LEU A 131 8.95 -11.32 -2.37
C LEU A 131 9.48 -11.41 -0.93
N GLN A 132 9.87 -12.61 -0.49
CA GLN A 132 10.46 -12.82 0.83
C GLN A 132 11.81 -12.12 0.97
N ASP A 133 12.65 -12.14 -0.07
CA ASP A 133 13.93 -11.43 -0.07
C ASP A 133 13.71 -9.90 0.03
N CYS A 134 12.70 -9.38 -0.67
CA CYS A 134 12.32 -7.96 -0.58
C CYS A 134 11.82 -7.58 0.83
N LEU A 135 11.04 -8.46 1.47
CA LEU A 135 10.58 -8.29 2.85
C LEU A 135 11.75 -8.37 3.84
N GLU A 136 12.65 -9.33 3.66
CA GLU A 136 13.85 -9.45 4.48
C GLU A 136 14.72 -8.21 4.40
N CYS A 137 14.96 -7.67 3.20
CA CYS A 137 15.66 -6.39 3.03
C CYS A 137 14.94 -5.22 3.72
N PHE A 138 13.60 -5.18 3.70
CA PHE A 138 12.84 -4.12 4.38
C PHE A 138 12.93 -4.22 5.91
N PHE A 139 12.89 -5.43 6.47
CA PHE A 139 12.87 -5.68 7.92
C PHE A 139 14.26 -5.91 8.53
N GLN A 140 15.31 -5.87 7.71
CA GLN A 140 16.69 -5.96 8.16
C GLN A 140 17.01 -4.78 9.09
N PRO A 141 17.73 -5.02 10.22
CA PRO A 141 18.16 -3.92 11.08
C PRO A 141 19.18 -3.04 10.37
N ASP A 142 18.89 -1.74 10.29
CA ASP A 142 19.82 -0.74 9.76
C ASP A 142 20.60 -0.09 10.90
N THR A 143 21.90 0.12 10.69
CA THR A 143 22.72 0.88 11.63
C THR A 143 22.95 2.28 11.10
N LEU A 144 22.45 3.26 11.84
CA LEU A 144 22.56 4.66 11.52
C LEU A 144 23.82 5.22 12.18
N THR A 145 24.80 5.58 11.36
CA THR A 145 26.10 6.11 11.77
C THR A 145 26.37 7.46 11.11
N LEU A 146 27.38 8.18 11.61
CA LEU A 146 27.90 9.40 10.99
C LEU A 146 26.81 10.48 10.78
N SER A 147 26.48 10.81 9.53
CA SER A 147 25.48 11.84 9.20
C SER A 147 24.04 11.45 9.57
N ASN A 148 23.78 10.17 9.80
CA ASN A 148 22.43 9.65 10.05
C ASN A 148 22.17 9.37 11.54
N GLN A 149 23.07 9.80 12.43
CA GLN A 149 22.92 9.62 13.87
C GLN A 149 21.60 10.18 14.40
N ILE A 150 21.01 9.49 15.39
CA ILE A 150 19.76 9.89 16.02
C ILE A 150 20.05 10.53 17.37
N HIS A 151 19.32 11.60 17.70
CA HIS A 151 19.38 12.21 19.02
C HIS A 151 18.88 11.24 20.09
N CYS A 152 19.76 10.88 21.03
CA CYS A 152 19.44 10.03 22.18
C CYS A 152 19.22 10.90 23.42
N TYR A 153 17.98 10.88 23.94
CA TYR A 153 17.58 11.62 25.14
C TYR A 153 18.50 11.34 26.35
N TRP A 154 18.85 10.06 26.58
CA TRP A 154 19.68 9.64 27.71
C TRP A 154 21.15 10.03 27.58
N CYS A 155 21.65 10.20 26.35
CA CYS A 155 23.04 10.62 26.09
C CYS A 155 23.16 12.14 25.93
N GLY A 156 22.03 12.86 25.79
CA GLY A 156 22.02 14.30 25.54
C GLY A 156 22.60 14.72 24.18
N GLY A 157 22.66 13.82 23.19
CA GLY A 157 23.32 14.09 21.91
C GLY A 157 23.02 13.05 20.82
N ASN A 158 23.49 13.33 19.61
CA ASN A 158 23.38 12.41 18.47
C ASN A 158 24.29 11.21 18.68
N GLN A 159 23.74 10.00 18.53
CA GLN A 159 24.44 8.75 18.74
C GLN A 159 24.17 7.80 17.60
N ASP A 160 25.12 6.89 17.39
CA ASP A 160 24.89 5.75 16.50
C ASP A 160 23.78 4.87 17.10
N ALA A 161 22.87 4.41 16.25
CA ALA A 161 21.72 3.62 16.68
C ALA A 161 21.40 2.54 15.64
N THR A 162 20.90 1.39 16.12
CA THR A 162 20.29 0.39 15.24
C THR A 162 18.79 0.62 15.20
N VAL A 163 18.20 0.61 14.01
CA VAL A 163 16.76 0.74 13.78
C VAL A 163 16.27 -0.55 13.13
N LYS A 164 15.19 -1.11 13.65
CA LYS A 164 14.54 -2.30 13.07
C LYS A 164 13.04 -2.07 12.99
N ALA A 165 12.45 -2.27 11.83
CA ALA A 165 11.01 -2.28 11.66
C ALA A 165 10.41 -3.63 12.09
N SER A 166 9.15 -3.60 12.52
CA SER A 166 8.33 -4.80 12.78
C SER A 166 6.86 -4.46 12.59
N ILE A 167 6.04 -5.42 12.16
CA ILE A 167 4.59 -5.24 12.00
C ILE A 167 3.92 -5.45 13.35
N THR A 168 3.26 -4.42 13.88
CA THR A 168 2.45 -4.50 15.11
C THR A 168 0.98 -4.74 14.82
N LYS A 169 0.49 -4.29 13.65
CA LYS A 169 -0.86 -4.57 13.17
C LYS A 169 -0.81 -4.84 11.68
N ALA A 170 -1.06 -6.08 11.28
CA ALA A 170 -1.25 -6.40 9.86
C ALA A 170 -2.68 -5.99 9.42
N PRO A 171 -2.86 -5.39 8.23
CA PRO A 171 -4.18 -5.05 7.70
C PRO A 171 -4.88 -6.28 7.09
N PRO A 172 -6.22 -6.35 7.03
CA PRO A 172 -6.92 -7.42 6.31
C PRO A 172 -6.50 -7.57 4.85
N ILE A 173 -6.25 -6.45 4.16
CA ILE A 173 -5.70 -6.41 2.80
C ILE A 173 -4.35 -5.70 2.87
N ILE A 174 -3.28 -6.35 2.43
CA ILE A 174 -1.93 -5.79 2.43
C ILE A 174 -1.48 -5.53 1.00
N ILE A 175 -0.95 -4.34 0.76
CA ILE A 175 -0.49 -3.91 -0.56
C ILE A 175 1.02 -3.74 -0.51
N PHE A 176 1.72 -4.48 -1.34
CA PHE A 176 3.15 -4.33 -1.54
C PHE A 176 3.43 -3.56 -2.82
N HIS A 177 4.22 -2.49 -2.70
CA HIS A 177 4.79 -1.78 -3.82
C HIS A 177 6.25 -2.19 -3.98
N LEU A 178 6.61 -2.68 -5.16
CA LEU A 178 7.98 -3.03 -5.49
C LEU A 178 8.70 -1.76 -6.00
N LYS A 179 9.70 -1.26 -5.25
CA LYS A 179 10.46 -0.03 -5.59
C LYS A 179 11.35 -0.23 -6.82
N ARG A 180 10.73 -0.34 -7.99
CA ARG A 180 11.43 -0.58 -9.27
C ARG A 180 12.16 0.66 -9.77
N PHE A 181 11.74 1.86 -9.39
CA PHE A 181 12.43 3.07 -9.83
C PHE A 181 13.50 3.46 -8.81
N ALA A 182 14.75 3.18 -9.15
CA ALA A 182 15.91 3.47 -8.30
C ALA A 182 16.90 4.39 -9.02
N TRP A 183 17.64 5.18 -8.25
CA TRP A 183 18.78 5.92 -8.77
C TRP A 183 19.95 4.96 -8.95
N GLN A 184 20.45 4.86 -10.19
CA GLN A 184 21.74 4.23 -10.49
C GLN A 184 22.67 5.31 -11.02
N ASP A 185 23.73 5.59 -10.25
CA ASP A 185 24.69 6.66 -10.50
C ASP A 185 24.01 8.05 -10.64
N LYS A 186 23.78 8.49 -11.88
CA LYS A 186 23.24 9.81 -12.24
C LYS A 186 21.87 9.75 -12.90
N ASN A 187 21.37 8.55 -13.22
CA ASN A 187 20.10 8.38 -13.91
C ASN A 187 19.16 7.51 -13.06
N ARG A 188 17.91 7.96 -12.93
CA ARG A 188 16.85 7.10 -12.40
C ARG A 188 16.48 6.08 -13.48
N ARG A 189 16.45 4.80 -13.11
CA ARG A 189 16.16 3.69 -14.02
C ARG A 189 15.15 2.74 -13.39
N LYS A 190 14.40 2.06 -14.24
CA LYS A 190 13.52 0.96 -13.83
C LYS A 190 14.31 -0.35 -13.68
N LEU A 191 14.17 -1.00 -12.54
CA LEU A 191 14.70 -2.32 -12.25
C LEU A 191 13.86 -3.39 -12.95
N SER A 192 14.51 -4.15 -13.84
CA SER A 192 13.94 -5.30 -14.55
C SER A 192 14.12 -6.62 -13.80
N THR A 193 14.42 -6.57 -12.50
CA THR A 193 14.55 -7.77 -11.65
C THR A 193 13.25 -8.56 -11.64
N THR A 194 13.34 -9.86 -11.90
CA THR A 194 12.23 -10.80 -11.72
C THR A 194 11.99 -11.00 -10.23
N VAL A 195 10.80 -10.65 -9.75
CA VAL A 195 10.41 -10.85 -8.35
C VAL A 195 9.38 -11.97 -8.31
N CYS A 196 9.74 -13.12 -7.74
CA CYS A 196 8.84 -14.23 -7.56
C CYS A 196 7.95 -14.02 -6.33
N TYR A 197 6.63 -13.98 -6.50
CA TYR A 197 5.68 -13.82 -5.40
C TYR A 197 4.74 -15.03 -5.26
N PRO A 198 4.39 -15.44 -4.02
CA PRO A 198 3.53 -16.61 -3.78
C PRO A 198 2.05 -16.28 -4.03
N PHE A 199 1.26 -17.22 -4.56
CA PHE A 199 -0.16 -16.96 -4.82
C PHE A 199 -1.05 -17.18 -3.59
N SER A 200 -0.58 -17.98 -2.63
CA SER A 200 -1.21 -18.26 -1.34
C SER A 200 -0.13 -18.38 -0.26
N ASP A 201 -0.55 -18.45 0.99
CA ASP A 201 0.30 -18.80 2.12
C ASP A 201 1.52 -17.88 2.31
N LEU A 202 1.36 -16.58 1.99
CA LEU A 202 2.41 -15.59 2.25
C LEU A 202 2.64 -15.46 3.76
N ASP A 203 3.84 -15.84 4.20
CA ASP A 203 4.22 -15.85 5.61
C ASP A 203 4.84 -14.51 6.05
N LEU A 204 4.06 -13.73 6.79
CA LEU A 204 4.52 -12.51 7.46
C LEU A 204 4.92 -12.72 8.92
N SER A 205 4.81 -13.95 9.44
CA SER A 205 5.13 -14.27 10.84
C SER A 205 6.55 -13.87 11.28
N PRO A 206 7.60 -13.92 10.43
CA PRO A 206 8.96 -13.49 10.84
C PRO A 206 9.05 -11.99 11.13
N TYR A 207 8.13 -11.20 10.58
CA TYR A 207 8.16 -9.74 10.62
C TYR A 207 7.13 -9.15 11.60
N ILE A 208 6.19 -9.97 12.09
CA ILE A 208 5.17 -9.56 13.05
C ILE A 208 5.74 -9.59 14.48
N SER A 209 5.48 -8.53 15.23
CA SER A 209 5.87 -8.43 16.63
C SER A 209 5.25 -9.56 17.46
N ALA A 210 6.03 -10.14 18.37
CA ALA A 210 5.60 -11.28 19.19
C ALA A 210 4.35 -11.01 20.04
N SER A 211 4.06 -9.73 20.35
CA SER A 211 2.88 -9.29 21.08
C SER A 211 1.59 -9.30 20.26
N CYS A 212 1.68 -9.48 18.94
CA CYS A 212 0.57 -9.31 18.00
C CYS A 212 0.40 -10.49 17.04
N ARG A 213 0.77 -11.72 17.48
CA ARG A 213 0.64 -12.95 16.67
C ARG A 213 -0.82 -13.32 16.40
N ASN A 214 -1.44 -12.61 15.46
CA ASN A 214 -2.57 -13.12 14.71
C ASN A 214 -1.99 -13.70 13.43
N THR A 215 -1.97 -15.03 13.32
CA THR A 215 -1.60 -15.71 12.07
C THR A 215 -2.69 -15.43 11.05
N ARG A 216 -2.43 -14.49 10.14
CA ARG A 216 -3.27 -14.25 8.97
C ARG A 216 -2.57 -14.84 7.77
N GLU A 217 -3.30 -15.65 7.03
CA GLU A 217 -2.87 -16.16 5.74
C GLU A 217 -3.26 -15.14 4.68
N TYR A 218 -2.30 -14.83 3.81
CA TYR A 218 -2.48 -13.88 2.73
C TYR A 218 -2.42 -14.61 1.39
N SER A 219 -3.37 -14.31 0.52
CA SER A 219 -3.46 -14.89 -0.82
C SER A 219 -3.58 -13.80 -1.85
N LEU A 220 -2.79 -13.90 -2.91
CA LEU A 220 -2.74 -12.88 -3.95
C LEU A 220 -4.11 -12.76 -4.62
N CYS A 221 -4.65 -11.54 -4.67
CA CYS A 221 -5.94 -11.25 -5.29
C CYS A 221 -5.82 -10.33 -6.50
N ALA A 222 -4.82 -9.47 -6.57
CA ALA A 222 -4.54 -8.64 -7.73
C ALA A 222 -3.05 -8.28 -7.88
N VAL A 223 -2.65 -8.00 -9.11
CA VAL A 223 -1.32 -7.49 -9.49
C VAL A 223 -1.52 -6.31 -10.42
N VAL A 224 -0.87 -5.18 -10.14
CA VAL A 224 -0.73 -4.10 -11.12
C VAL A 224 0.63 -4.26 -11.77
N ASN A 225 0.62 -4.37 -13.09
CA ASN A 225 1.82 -4.50 -13.91
C ASN A 225 2.17 -3.16 -14.55
N HIS A 226 3.45 -2.94 -14.78
CA HIS A 226 3.95 -1.81 -15.53
C HIS A 226 4.95 -2.27 -16.59
N ALA A 227 4.66 -2.00 -17.86
CA ALA A 227 5.58 -2.15 -18.98
C ALA A 227 6.12 -0.78 -19.41
N GLY A 228 7.37 -0.68 -19.86
CA GLY A 228 8.02 0.61 -20.20
C GLY A 228 8.94 1.14 -19.09
N ASP A 229 9.31 2.42 -19.17
CA ASP A 229 10.25 3.12 -18.29
C ASP A 229 9.52 4.18 -17.43
N MET A 230 10.26 5.03 -16.73
CA MET A 230 9.73 6.00 -15.76
C MET A 230 8.80 7.06 -16.36
N ASP A 231 9.16 7.63 -17.52
CA ASP A 231 8.44 8.75 -18.14
C ASP A 231 7.40 8.31 -19.18
N TYR A 232 7.45 7.03 -19.57
CA TYR A 232 6.53 6.43 -20.53
C TYR A 232 6.43 4.92 -20.29
N GLY A 233 5.21 4.41 -20.39
CA GLY A 233 4.90 3.02 -20.15
C GLY A 233 3.41 2.75 -20.30
N HIS A 234 3.01 1.57 -19.82
CA HIS A 234 1.64 1.09 -19.87
C HIS A 234 1.36 0.26 -18.62
N TYR A 235 0.24 0.53 -17.97
CA TYR A 235 -0.20 -0.22 -16.80
C TYR A 235 -1.32 -1.17 -17.19
N THR A 236 -1.22 -2.40 -16.70
CA THR A 236 -2.30 -3.40 -16.80
C THR A 236 -2.55 -4.01 -15.43
N ALA A 237 -3.68 -4.70 -15.25
CA ALA A 237 -4.00 -5.35 -13.99
C ALA A 237 -4.34 -6.82 -14.20
N PHE A 238 -3.79 -7.70 -13.36
CA PHE A 238 -4.26 -9.08 -13.24
C PHE A 238 -5.10 -9.19 -11.98
N CYS A 239 -6.35 -9.63 -12.10
CA CYS A 239 -7.25 -9.76 -10.95
C CYS A 239 -7.83 -11.17 -10.89
N LYS A 240 -7.88 -11.73 -9.68
CA LYS A 240 -8.51 -13.02 -9.41
C LYS A 240 -10.00 -12.83 -9.16
N HIS A 241 -10.83 -13.44 -9.99
CA HIS A 241 -12.27 -13.34 -9.83
C HIS A 241 -12.74 -14.08 -8.56
N SER A 242 -13.50 -13.40 -7.70
CA SER A 242 -13.87 -13.89 -6.37
C SER A 242 -14.69 -15.19 -6.40
N VAL A 243 -15.61 -15.32 -7.36
CA VAL A 243 -16.48 -16.50 -7.54
C VAL A 243 -15.80 -17.61 -8.35
N THR A 244 -15.37 -17.33 -9.58
CA THR A 244 -14.83 -18.37 -10.48
C THR A 244 -13.41 -18.81 -10.12
N LYS A 245 -12.70 -18.04 -9.27
CA LYS A 245 -11.30 -18.24 -8.87
C LYS A 245 -10.27 -18.21 -10.00
N HIS A 246 -10.68 -17.82 -11.21
CA HIS A 246 -9.78 -17.64 -12.36
C HIS A 246 -9.16 -16.26 -12.38
N TRP A 247 -8.00 -16.15 -13.02
CA TRP A 247 -7.32 -14.90 -13.28
C TRP A 247 -7.75 -14.28 -14.61
N TYR A 248 -7.83 -12.95 -14.61
CA TYR A 248 -8.13 -12.15 -15.78
C TYR A 248 -7.13 -11.01 -15.89
N SER A 249 -6.65 -10.75 -17.10
CA SER A 249 -5.90 -9.55 -17.47
C SER A 249 -6.85 -8.46 -17.94
N PHE A 250 -6.72 -7.30 -17.33
CA PHE A 250 -7.41 -6.06 -17.65
C PHE A 250 -6.39 -5.12 -18.28
N ASP A 251 -6.52 -4.95 -19.59
CA ASP A 251 -5.72 -4.04 -20.41
C ASP A 251 -6.67 -3.02 -21.04
N ASP A 252 -6.83 -1.88 -20.36
CA ASP A 252 -7.83 -0.86 -20.67
C ASP A 252 -9.25 -1.45 -20.83
N ALA A 253 -9.78 -1.42 -22.06
CA ALA A 253 -11.11 -1.95 -22.38
C ALA A 253 -11.12 -3.46 -22.67
N GLN A 254 -9.96 -4.11 -22.74
CA GLN A 254 -9.84 -5.53 -23.07
C GLN A 254 -9.69 -6.36 -21.79
N VAL A 255 -10.59 -7.33 -21.63
CA VAL A 255 -10.54 -8.29 -20.53
C VAL A 255 -10.33 -9.69 -21.10
N THR A 256 -9.26 -10.35 -20.66
CA THR A 256 -8.89 -11.68 -21.14
C THR A 256 -8.62 -12.62 -19.99
N LYS A 257 -9.10 -13.86 -20.07
CA LYS A 257 -8.81 -14.89 -19.07
C LYS A 257 -7.36 -15.37 -19.25
N ILE A 258 -6.58 -15.41 -18.18
CA ILE A 258 -5.18 -15.86 -18.20
C ILE A 258 -4.97 -17.06 -17.27
N PRO A 259 -4.02 -17.96 -17.59
CA PRO A 259 -3.63 -19.04 -16.69
C PRO A 259 -2.77 -18.52 -15.53
N ASP A 260 -2.78 -19.23 -14.41
CA ASP A 260 -1.97 -18.96 -13.21
C ASP A 260 -0.47 -18.78 -13.53
N SER A 261 0.05 -19.48 -14.54
CA SER A 261 1.45 -19.36 -14.96
C SER A 261 1.83 -17.99 -15.52
N GLU A 262 0.87 -17.25 -16.08
CA GLU A 262 1.11 -15.90 -16.63
C GLU A 262 0.98 -14.80 -15.56
N VAL A 263 0.38 -15.12 -14.41
CA VAL A 263 0.21 -14.16 -13.31
C VAL A 263 1.56 -13.77 -12.73
N GLN A 264 2.57 -14.65 -12.78
CA GLN A 264 3.95 -14.35 -12.38
C GLN A 264 4.64 -13.52 -13.48
N ALA A 265 4.61 -12.20 -13.34
CA ALA A 265 5.13 -11.29 -14.36
C ALA A 265 6.30 -10.45 -13.84
N ASP A 266 7.33 -10.31 -14.67
CA ASP A 266 8.48 -9.42 -14.40
C ASP A 266 8.08 -7.94 -14.32
N THR A 267 6.92 -7.61 -14.90
CA THR A 267 6.32 -6.27 -14.89
C THR A 267 5.54 -5.96 -13.62
N ALA A 268 5.37 -6.92 -12.69
CA ALA A 268 4.59 -6.72 -11.47
C ALA A 268 5.14 -5.52 -10.67
N TYR A 269 4.28 -4.59 -10.31
CA TYR A 269 4.62 -3.32 -9.66
C TYR A 269 3.93 -3.15 -8.31
N LEU A 270 2.62 -3.44 -8.24
CA LEU A 270 1.86 -3.54 -6.99
C LEU A 270 1.29 -4.95 -6.84
N LEU A 271 1.36 -5.50 -5.64
CA LEU A 271 0.79 -6.79 -5.27
C LEU A 271 -0.26 -6.60 -4.18
N PHE A 272 -1.47 -7.12 -4.40
CA PHE A 272 -2.59 -7.05 -3.46
C PHE A 272 -2.83 -8.44 -2.89
N TYR A 273 -2.75 -8.55 -1.57
CA TYR A 273 -2.91 -9.77 -0.80
C TYR A 273 -4.00 -9.63 0.26
#